data_AF-A0A2S4KBA6-F1
#
_entry.id   AF-A0A2S4KBA6-F1
#
_cell.length_a   1.000
_cell.length_b   1.000
_cell.length_c   1.000
_cell.angle_alpha   90.00
_cell.angle_beta   90.00
_cell.angle_gamma   90.00
#
_symmetry.space_group_name_H-M   'P 1'
#
loop_
_entity.id
_entity.type
_entity.pdbx_description
1 polymer ?
#
loop_
_entity_poly.entity_id
_entity_poly.type
_entity_poly.pdbx_seq_one_letter_code
_entity_poly.pdbx_strand_id
1 'polypeptide(L)' 'MNMKDWRVLVVRDGVAVDIGKVSETDEPLARCAALWRYGVSEEEITVGVARRRGARIYPDEDFEVLPMP' A
#
# COMPACT_ATOMS: atom_id res chain seq x y z
N MET A 1 16.88 -3.43 15.58
CA MET A 1 15.47 -2.99 15.52
C MET A 1 14.61 -4.21 15.23
N ASN A 2 13.45 -4.35 15.89
CA ASN A 2 12.56 -5.49 15.65
C ASN A 2 11.63 -5.17 14.47
N MET A 3 11.67 -5.97 13.41
CA MET A 3 10.74 -5.84 12.29
C MET A 3 9.34 -6.28 12.73
N LYS A 4 8.32 -5.57 12.24
CA LYS A 4 6.92 -5.92 12.44
C LYS A 4 6.25 -6.01 11.08
N ASP A 5 5.26 -6.88 10.98
CA ASP A 5 4.40 -6.91 9.80
C ASP A 5 3.33 -5.83 9.92
N TRP A 6 3.08 -5.14 8.82
CA TRP A 6 2.10 -4.05 8.70
C TRP A 6 1.16 -4.37 7.55
N ARG A 7 -0.15 -4.42 7.82
CA ARG A 7 -1.17 -4.48 6.76
C ARG A 7 -1.20 -3.15 6.04
N VAL A 8 -1.38 -3.19 4.73
CA VAL A 8 -1.56 -2.00 3.89
C VAL A 8 -3.02 -1.96 3.47
N LEU A 9 -3.71 -0.87 3.80
CA LEU A 9 -5.11 -0.69 3.48
C LEU A 9 -5.30 0.58 2.66
N VAL A 10 -6.13 0.52 1.63
CA VAL A 10 -6.49 1.67 0.80
C VAL A 10 -7.94 2.01 1.03
N VAL A 11 -8.27 3.29 1.15
CA VAL A 11 -9.67 3.73 1.32
C VAL A 11 -10.29 3.96 -0.06
N ARG A 12 -11.25 3.11 -0.43
CA ARG A 12 -12.00 3.19 -1.70
C ARG A 12 -13.49 3.29 -1.41
N ASP A 13 -14.15 4.31 -1.95
CA ASP A 13 -15.58 4.53 -1.74
C ASP A 13 -15.98 4.49 -0.24
N GLY A 14 -15.11 5.00 0.64
CA GLY A 14 -15.29 5.01 2.10
C GLY A 14 -15.02 3.67 2.80
N VAL A 15 -14.52 2.65 2.09
CA VAL A 15 -14.22 1.33 2.63
C VAL A 15 -12.71 1.08 2.62
N ALA A 16 -12.16 0.65 3.75
CA ALA A 16 -10.77 0.21 3.84
C ALA A 16 -10.62 -1.19 3.21
N VAL A 17 -9.82 -1.28 2.15
CA VAL A 17 -9.53 -2.51 1.41
C VAL A 17 -8.10 -2.95 1.72
N ASP A 18 -7.93 -4.15 2.26
CA ASP A 18 -6.61 -4.76 2.46
C ASP A 18 -5.99 -5.14 1.11
N ILE A 19 -4.80 -4.62 0.84
CA ILE A 19 -4.08 -4.83 -0.42
C ILE A 19 -2.80 -5.67 -0.25
N GLY A 20 -2.47 -6.06 0.99
CA GLY A 20 -1.27 -6.81 1.32
C GLY A 20 -0.58 -6.33 2.60
N LYS A 21 0.71 -6.65 2.71
CA LYS A 21 1.54 -6.27 3.86
C LYS A 21 2.95 -5.86 3.48
N VAL A 22 3.63 -5.19 4.41
CA VAL A 22 5.07 -4.91 4.40
C VAL A 22 5.68 -5.24 5.76
N SER A 23 6.99 -5.42 5.82
CA SER A 23 7.70 -5.75 7.07
C SER A 23 8.71 -4.65 7.36
N GLU A 24 8.44 -3.83 8.36
CA GLU A 24 9.24 -2.64 8.69
C GLU A 24 9.28 -2.41 10.20
N THR A 25 10.21 -1.58 10.64
CA THR A 25 10.50 -1.38 12.07
C THR A 25 9.57 -0.37 12.75
N ASP A 26 9.05 0.60 11.99
CA ASP A 26 8.09 1.61 12.43
C ASP A 26 7.10 1.99 11.33
N GLU A 27 6.08 2.78 11.70
CA GLU A 27 4.99 3.18 10.80
C GLU A 27 5.46 4.06 9.63
N PRO A 28 6.30 5.11 9.81
CA PRO A 28 6.83 5.88 8.69
C PRO A 28 7.56 5.03 7.65
N LEU A 29 8.40 4.09 8.09
CA LEU A 29 9.08 3.17 7.18
C LEU A 29 8.10 2.22 6.50
N ALA A 30 7.10 1.70 7.22
CA ALA A 30 6.04 0.89 6.64
C ALA A 30 5.26 1.66 5.55
N ARG A 31 4.95 2.95 5.75
CA ARG A 31 4.31 3.78 4.73
C ARG A 31 5.19 3.94 3.49
N CYS A 32 6.49 4.20 3.67
CA CYS A 32 7.44 4.29 2.56
C CYS A 32 7.54 2.96 1.79
N ALA A 33 7.68 1.84 2.50
CA ALA A 33 7.74 0.50 1.89
C ALA A 33 6.43 0.13 1.17
N ALA A 34 5.28 0.54 1.71
CA ALA A 34 3.99 0.35 1.09
C ALA A 34 3.88 1.11 -0.24
N LEU A 35 4.28 2.39 -0.28
CA LEU A 35 4.32 3.16 -1.53
C LEU A 35 5.29 2.57 -2.54
N TRP A 36 6.48 2.15 -2.12
CA TRP A 36 7.44 1.52 -3.02
C TRP A 36 6.92 0.20 -3.62
N ARG A 37 6.17 -0.58 -2.84
CA ARG A 37 5.70 -1.91 -3.25
C ARG A 37 4.37 -1.89 -4.01
N TYR A 38 3.45 -1.03 -3.60
CA TYR A 38 2.07 -1.01 -4.07
C TYR A 38 1.68 0.30 -4.78
N GLY A 39 2.47 1.37 -4.64
CA GLY A 39 2.27 2.61 -5.35
C GLY A 39 2.37 2.40 -6.86
N VAL A 40 1.52 3.10 -7.61
CA VAL A 40 1.65 3.20 -9.07
C VAL A 40 1.91 4.65 -9.47
N SER A 41 2.80 4.83 -10.44
CA SER A 41 2.99 6.14 -11.06
C SER A 41 1.96 6.39 -12.17
N GLU A 42 1.75 7.66 -12.52
CA GLU A 42 0.84 8.05 -13.61
C GLU A 42 1.23 7.40 -14.95
N GLU A 43 2.53 7.15 -15.18
CA GLU A 43 3.04 6.47 -16.36
C GLU A 43 2.64 4.98 -16.38
N GLU A 44 2.67 4.28 -15.24
CA GLU A 44 2.29 2.86 -15.16
C GLU A 44 0.79 2.63 -15.34
N ILE A 45 -0.03 3.62 -14.98
CA ILE A 45 -1.48 3.63 -15.22
C ILE A 45 -1.76 3.65 -16.72
N THR A 46 -0.98 4.45 -17.48
CA THR A 46 -1.14 4.65 -18.93
C THR A 46 -0.78 3.40 -19.73
N VAL A 47 0.20 2.61 -19.26
CA VAL A 47 0.70 1.41 -19.97
C VAL A 47 -0.18 0.18 -19.75
N GLY A 48 -1.23 0.25 -18.91
CA GLY A 48 -2.21 -0.82 -18.78
C GLY A 48 -1.62 -2.13 -18.22
N VAL A 49 -0.51 -2.07 -17.47
CA VAL A 49 0.11 -3.26 -16.87
C VAL A 49 -0.89 -3.86 -15.89
N ALA A 50 -1.44 -5.02 -16.22
CA ALA A 50 -2.44 -5.73 -15.45
C ALA A 50 -1.85 -6.41 -14.21
N ARG A 51 -1.33 -5.65 -13.24
CA ARG A 51 -1.29 -6.16 -11.86
C ARG A 51 -2.72 -6.04 -11.31
N ARG A 52 -3.19 -7.08 -10.60
CA ARG A 52 -4.58 -7.17 -10.12
C ARG A 52 -5.00 -5.83 -9.52
N ARG A 53 -6.04 -5.19 -10.07
CA ARG A 53 -6.55 -3.85 -9.69
C ARG A 53 -6.79 -3.68 -8.18
N GLY A 54 -6.86 -4.76 -7.41
CA GLY A 54 -7.00 -4.73 -5.96
C GLY A 54 -5.71 -4.49 -5.16
N ALA A 55 -4.51 -4.58 -5.76
CA ALA A 55 -3.24 -4.56 -5.00
C ALA A 55 -2.38 -3.31 -5.28
N ARG A 56 -3.00 -2.12 -5.40
CA ARG A 56 -2.32 -0.87 -5.76
C ARG A 56 -2.78 0.30 -4.90
N ILE A 57 -1.90 1.28 -4.74
CA ILE A 57 -2.15 2.62 -4.18
C ILE A 57 -2.00 3.61 -5.34
N TYR A 58 -3.10 4.25 -5.73
CA TYR A 58 -3.09 5.30 -6.76
C TYR A 58 -2.66 6.66 -6.17
N PRO A 59 -2.12 7.60 -6.98
CA PRO A 59 -1.63 8.88 -6.47
C PRO A 59 -2.67 9.74 -5.75
N ASP A 60 -3.95 9.56 -6.07
CA ASP A 60 -5.10 10.25 -5.50
C ASP A 60 -5.77 9.50 -4.33
N GLU A 61 -5.30 8.28 -4.02
CA GLU A 61 -5.83 7.48 -2.92
C GLU A 61 -5.10 7.76 -1.61
N ASP A 62 -5.86 7.79 -0.52
CA ASP A 62 -5.29 7.70 0.82
C ASP A 62 -5.14 6.23 1.25
N PHE A 63 -4.13 5.97 2.08
CA PHE A 63 -3.83 4.63 2.57
C PHE A 63 -3.31 4.65 4.00
N GLU A 64 -3.59 3.54 4.68
CA GLU A 64 -3.18 3.28 6.06
C GLU A 64 -2.22 2.09 6.11
N VAL A 65 -1.34 2.11 7.13
CA VAL A 65 -0.59 0.92 7.52
C VAL A 65 -0.91 0.59 8.97
N LEU A 66 -1.34 -0.64 9.23
CA LEU A 66 -1.74 -1.08 10.56
C LEU A 66 -0.83 -2.22 11.03
N PRO A 67 -0.23 -2.12 12.23
CA PRO A 67 0.62 -3.20 12.74
C PRO A 67 -0.21 -4.47 12.91
N MET A 68 0.39 -5.60 12.53
CA MET A 68 -0.18 -6.91 12.78
C MET A 68 0.15 -7.37 14.20
N PRO A 69 -0.79 -8.05 14.88
CA PRO A 69 -0.56 -8.64 16.19
C PRO A 69 0.46 -9.78 16.15
#